data_AF-A0A6P8BKY1-F1
#
_entry.id   AF-A0A6P8BKY1-F1
#
_cell.length_a   1.000
_cell.length_b   1.000
_cell.length_c   1.000
_cell.angle_alpha   90.00
_cell.angle_beta   90.00
_cell.angle_gamma   90.00
#
_symmetry.space_group_name_H-M   'P 1'
#
loop_
_entity.id
_entity.type
_entity.pdbx_description
1 polymer ?
#
loop_
_entity_poly.entity_id
_entity_poly.type
_entity_poly.pdbx_seq_one_letter_code
_entity_poly.pdbx_strand_id
1 'polypeptide(L)' 'MVGDLIESGERLNVKLRRLLKRCEGPKGKLCTNAGARFVDIFLGRDYELGNTEKFMSSVRIWNLRLDANCK' A
#
# COMPACT_ATOMS: atom_id res chain seq x y z
N MET A 1 3.82 -0.85 -23.71
CA MET A 1 5.06 -1.49 -23.19
C MET A 1 5.63 -0.76 -21.99
N VAL A 2 6.10 0.48 -22.09
CA VAL A 2 6.56 1.25 -20.91
C VAL A 2 5.47 2.17 -20.36
N GLY A 3 4.70 2.84 -21.23
CA GLY A 3 3.59 3.72 -20.81
C GLY A 3 2.55 3.00 -19.94
N ASP A 4 2.10 1.81 -20.35
CA ASP A 4 1.13 1.01 -19.59
C ASP A 4 1.68 0.55 -18.22
N LEU A 5 2.99 0.37 -18.13
CA LEU A 5 3.66 -0.03 -16.89
C LEU A 5 3.74 1.15 -15.92
N ILE A 6 4.06 2.34 -16.43
CA ILE A 6 4.05 3.59 -15.67
C ILE A 6 2.62 3.86 -15.18
N GLU A 7 1.61 3.80 -16.06
CA GLU A 7 0.21 4.04 -15.69
C GLU A 7 -0.27 3.04 -14.64
N SER A 8 0.05 1.75 -14.80
CA SER A 8 -0.31 0.75 -13.80
C SER A 8 0.42 0.94 -12.45
N GLY A 9 1.65 1.44 -12.47
CA GLY A 9 2.38 1.85 -11.26
C GLY A 9 1.75 3.06 -10.57
N GLU A 10 1.29 4.05 -11.33
CA GLU A 10 0.55 5.20 -10.79
C GLU A 10 -0.77 4.77 -10.12
N ARG A 11 -1.48 3.82 -10.73
CA ARG A 11 -2.69 3.21 -10.14
C ARG A 11 -2.38 2.49 -8.83
N LEU A 12 -1.24 1.81 -8.71
CA LEU A 12 -0.78 1.23 -7.45
C LEU A 12 -0.50 2.32 -6.40
N ASN A 13 0.15 3.41 -6.80
CA ASN A 13 0.40 4.54 -5.91
C ASN A 13 -0.90 5.19 -5.39
N VAL A 14 -1.94 5.28 -6.22
CA VAL A 14 -3.28 5.73 -5.78
C VAL A 14 -3.87 4.76 -4.74
N LYS A 15 -3.75 3.44 -4.96
CA LYS A 15 -4.22 2.42 -4.00
C LYS A 15 -3.48 2.50 -2.68
N LEU A 16 -2.15 2.65 -2.71
CA LEU A 16 -1.32 2.81 -1.52
C LEU A 16 -1.76 4.03 -0.69
N ARG A 17 -1.92 5.20 -1.33
CA ARG A 17 -2.38 6.41 -0.63
C ARG A 17 -3.75 6.24 0.03
N ARG A 18 -4.67 5.52 -0.62
CA ARG A 18 -5.99 5.23 -0.03
C ARG A 18 -5.89 4.30 1.18
N LEU A 19 -5.01 3.31 1.13
CA LEU A 19 -4.77 2.39 2.25
C LEU A 19 -4.13 3.12 3.44
N LEU A 20 -3.11 3.94 3.19
CA LEU A 20 -2.46 4.75 4.22
C LEU A 20 -3.44 5.69 4.94
N LYS A 21 -4.30 6.38 4.18
CA LYS A 21 -5.34 7.25 4.75
C LYS A 21 -6.36 6.52 5.63
N ARG A 22 -6.61 5.23 5.41
CA ARG A 22 -7.47 4.42 6.28
C ARG A 22 -6.78 4.09 7.61
N CYS A 23 -5.46 4.01 7.59
CA CYS A 23 -4.64 3.69 8.75
C CYS A 23 -4.32 4.93 9.60
N GLU A 24 -4.40 6.13 9.01
CA GLU A 24 -4.35 7.40 9.73
C GLU A 24 -5.61 7.55 10.61
N GLY A 25 -5.44 7.35 11.94
CA GLY A 25 -6.50 7.65 12.92
C GLY A 25 -6.84 9.15 12.99
N PRO A 26 -7.82 9.57 13.84
CA PRO A 26 -8.16 10.98 13.99
C PRO A 26 -6.89 11.80 14.32
N LYS A 27 -6.67 12.87 13.56
CA LYS A 27 -5.48 13.75 13.51
C LYS A 27 -5.18 14.52 14.83
N GLY A 28 -5.51 13.95 15.98
CA GLY A 28 -5.55 14.66 17.25
C GLY A 28 -4.26 14.63 18.04
N LYS A 29 -3.50 13.52 18.05
CA LYS A 29 -2.30 13.40 18.92
C LYS A 29 -1.26 12.48 18.29
N LEU A 30 -0.19 13.08 17.75
CA LEU A 30 1.10 12.42 17.57
C LEU A 30 1.63 12.07 18.96
N CYS A 31 1.09 11.00 19.54
CA CYS A 31 1.63 10.37 20.74
C CYS A 31 2.85 9.54 20.31
N THR A 32 3.81 9.32 21.21
CA THR A 32 5.04 8.55 20.99
C THR A 32 4.79 7.17 20.37
N ASN A 33 3.57 6.63 20.48
CA ASN A 33 3.16 5.32 19.95
C ASN A 33 2.38 5.37 18.62
N ALA A 34 2.29 6.53 17.95
CA ALA A 34 1.53 6.66 16.71
C ALA A 34 2.06 5.73 15.59
N GLY A 35 3.38 5.55 15.51
CA GLY A 35 4.01 4.63 14.54
C GLY A 35 3.70 3.16 14.82
N ALA A 36 3.82 2.73 16.08
CA ALA A 36 3.48 1.36 16.47
C ALA A 36 2.00 1.04 16.19
N ARG A 37 1.10 1.97 16.56
CA ARG A 37 -0.33 1.83 16.29
C ARG A 37 -0.64 1.82 14.79
N PHE A 38 0.08 2.59 13.98
CA PHE A 38 -0.06 2.54 12.53
C PHE A 38 0.29 1.15 11.99
N VAL A 39 1.40 0.55 12.45
CA VAL A 39 1.80 -0.80 12.05
C VAL A 39 0.74 -1.83 12.47
N ASP A 40 0.21 -1.71 13.69
CA ASP A 40 -0.88 -2.59 14.16
C ASP A 40 -2.16 -2.43 13.33
N ILE A 41 -2.50 -1.23 12.87
CA ILE A 41 -3.68 -1.05 12.00
C ILE A 41 -3.41 -1.56 10.58
N PHE A 42 -2.21 -1.32 10.06
CA PHE A 42 -1.84 -1.66 8.68
C PHE A 42 -1.61 -3.17 8.48
N LEU A 43 -1.03 -3.85 9.49
CA LEU A 43 -0.67 -5.27 9.45
C LEU A 43 -1.46 -6.13 10.45
N GLY A 44 -2.25 -5.53 11.33
CA GLY A 44 -3.03 -6.28 12.32
C GLY A 44 -4.27 -6.93 11.72
N ARG A 45 -4.52 -8.16 12.17
CA ARG A 45 -5.54 -9.06 11.62
C ARG A 45 -6.95 -8.48 11.62
N ASP A 46 -7.30 -7.72 12.66
CA ASP A 46 -8.63 -7.18 12.87
C ASP A 46 -8.85 -5.78 12.25
N TYR A 47 -7.85 -5.26 11.53
CA TYR A 47 -7.87 -3.93 10.94
C TYR A 47 -7.76 -3.98 9.41
N GLU A 48 -6.72 -3.40 8.81
CA GLU A 48 -6.57 -3.25 7.36
C GLU A 48 -5.75 -4.37 6.72
N LEU A 49 -5.33 -5.41 7.46
CA LEU A 49 -4.49 -6.50 6.96
C LEU A 49 -5.00 -7.10 5.64
N GLY A 50 -6.29 -7.41 5.53
CA GLY A 50 -6.85 -7.98 4.31
C GLY A 50 -6.79 -7.03 3.09
N ASN A 51 -6.82 -5.72 3.30
CA ASN A 51 -6.63 -4.73 2.23
C ASN A 51 -5.14 -4.57 1.90
N THR A 52 -4.27 -4.63 2.91
CA THR A 52 -2.81 -4.66 2.74
C THR A 52 -2.35 -5.88 1.94
N GLU A 53 -2.84 -7.07 2.23
CA GLU A 53 -2.50 -8.30 1.51
C GLU A 53 -2.93 -8.24 0.03
N LYS A 54 -4.12 -7.70 -0.26
CA LYS A 54 -4.59 -7.46 -1.63
C LYS A 54 -3.71 -6.45 -2.37
N PHE A 55 -3.28 -5.40 -1.69
CA PHE A 55 -2.35 -4.42 -2.24
C PHE A 55 -0.99 -5.06 -2.55
N MET A 56 -0.41 -5.78 -1.59
CA MET A 56 0.88 -6.47 -1.75
C MET A 56 0.87 -7.50 -2.87
N SER A 57 -0.25 -8.22 -3.03
CA SER A 57 -0.45 -9.14 -4.17
C SER A 57 -0.43 -8.40 -5.51
N SER A 58 -1.03 -7.21 -5.58
CA SER A 58 -1.02 -6.36 -6.78
C SER A 58 0.39 -5.83 -7.10
N VAL A 59 1.16 -5.44 -6.08
CA VAL A 59 2.56 -5.00 -6.22
C VAL A 59 3.44 -6.13 -6.73
N ARG A 60 3.29 -7.33 -6.17
CA ARG A 60 4.07 -8.51 -6.60
C ARG A 60 3.88 -8.80 -8.08
N ILE A 61 2.64 -8.78 -8.56
CA ILE A 61 2.34 -9.00 -9.99
C ILE A 61 2.96 -7.89 -10.85
N TRP A 62 2.88 -6.64 -10.42
CA TRP A 62 3.46 -5.52 -11.15
C TRP A 62 4.99 -5.62 -11.23
N ASN A 63 5.68 -6.00 -10.15
CA ASN A 63 7.13 -6.23 -10.15
C ASN A 63 7.53 -7.32 -11.17
N LEU A 64 6.82 -8.46 -11.18
CA LEU A 64 7.08 -9.53 -12.16
C LEU A 64 6.91 -9.04 -13.61
N ARG A 65 5.93 -8.15 -13.84
CA ARG A 65 5.74 -7.53 -15.16
C ARG A 65 6.87 -6.56 -15.50
N LEU A 66 7.31 -5.75 -14.54
CA LEU A 66 8.45 -4.85 -14.71
C LEU A 66 9.69 -5.63 -15.15
N ASP A 67 10.06 -6.68 -14.41
CA ASP A 67 11.24 -7.50 -14.71
C ASP A 67 11.15 -8.19 -16.08
N ALA A 68 9.95 -8.62 -16.47
CA ALA A 68 9.74 -9.28 -17.77
C ALA A 68 9.75 -8.30 -18.96
N ASN A 69 9.35 -7.04 -18.75
CA ASN A 69 9.15 -6.06 -19.83
C ASN A 69 10.26 -4.99 -19.92
N CYS A 70 11.05 -4.81 -18.86
CA CYS A 70 12.15 -3.84 -18.79
C CYS A 70 13.47 -4.58 -18.55
N LYS A 71 14.08 -5.09 -19.62
CA LYS A 71 15.46 -5.59 -19.66
C LYS A 71 16.36 -4.61 -20.39
#